data_AF-A0A7K2YI94-F1
#
_entry.id   AF-A0A7K2YI94-F1
#
_cell.length_a   1.000
_cell.length_b   1.000
_cell.length_c   1.000
_cell.angle_alpha   90.00
_cell.angle_beta   90.00
_cell.angle_gamma   90.00
#
_symmetry.space_group_name_H-M   'P 1'
#
loop_
_entity.id
_entity.type
_entity.pdbx_description
1 polymer ?
#
loop_
_entity_poly.entity_id
_entity_poly.type
_entity_poly.pdbx_seq_one_letter_code
_entity_poly.pdbx_strand_id
1 'polypeptide(L)' 'TYVNLQFRMQHQNGKVIWVQSKMKFCEHDAFGKPTRCVGINNNINDFILAREDLLAAKTQADMANKTKSEFLARMS' A
#
# COMPACT_ATOMS: atom_id res chain seq x y z
N THR A 1 16.71 -10.50 13.07
CA THR A 1 16.00 -10.47 11.76
C THR A 1 15.07 -9.27 11.69
N TYR A 2 15.09 -8.53 10.58
CA TYR A 2 14.18 -7.41 10.30
C TYR A 2 13.07 -7.90 9.37
N VAL A 3 11.82 -7.58 9.69
CA VAL A 3 10.64 -7.99 8.93
C VAL A 3 9.82 -6.75 8.62
N ASN A 4 9.45 -6.60 7.35
CA ASN A 4 8.56 -5.54 6.87
C ASN A 4 7.50 -6.21 6.00
N LEU A 5 6.23 -6.08 6.40
CA LEU A 5 5.11 -6.62 5.66
C LEU A 5 3.96 -5.62 5.60
N GLN A 6 3.19 -5.69 4.52
CA GLN A 6 1.95 -4.95 4.36
C GLN A 6 0.81 -5.94 4.25
N PHE A 7 -0.24 -5.73 5.02
CA PHE A 7 -1.40 -6.61 5.05
C PHE A 7 -2.64 -5.85 5.45
N ARG A 8 -3.80 -6.49 5.24
CA ARG A 8 -5.10 -5.96 5.62
C ARG A 8 -5.43 -6.45 7.02
N MET A 9 -5.89 -5.53 7.87
CA MET A 9 -6.32 -5.81 9.23
C MET A 9 -7.71 -5.22 9.45
N GLN A 10 -8.53 -5.88 10.25
CA GLN A 10 -9.81 -5.32 10.69
C GLN A 10 -9.56 -4.40 11.89
N HIS A 11 -9.90 -3.12 11.73
CA HIS A 11 -9.89 -2.15 12.81
C HIS A 11 -11.07 -2.39 13.75
N GLN A 12 -10.97 -1.94 15.01
CA GLN A 12 -12.01 -2.15 16.04
C GLN A 12 -13.40 -1.61 15.64
N ASN A 13 -13.44 -0.60 14.77
CA ASN A 13 -14.67 -0.04 14.22
C ASN A 13 -15.26 -0.86 13.05
N GLY A 14 -14.72 -2.05 12.75
CA GLY A 14 -15.18 -2.94 11.70
C GLY A 14 -14.61 -2.66 10.30
N LYS A 15 -13.91 -1.53 10.09
CA LYS A 15 -13.30 -1.20 8.80
C LYS A 15 -12.06 -2.04 8.54
N VAL A 16 -11.84 -2.43 7.29
CA VAL A 16 -10.58 -3.03 6.86
C VAL A 16 -9.61 -1.91 6.54
N ILE A 17 -8.44 -1.93 7.17
CA ILE A 17 -7.36 -0.96 6.95
C ILE A 17 -6.11 -1.67 6.43
N TRP A 18 -5.34 -0.97 5.61
CA TRP A 18 -4.00 -1.39 5.26
C TRP A 18 -3.03 -1.02 6.36
N VAL A 19 -2.26 -2.01 6.84
CA VAL A 19 -1.25 -1.82 7.87
C VAL A 19 0.10 -2.26 7.33
N GLN A 20 1.10 -1.41 7.48
CA GLN A 20 2.50 -1.77 7.32
C GLN A 20 3.08 -2.08 8.69
N SER A 21 3.48 -3.33 8.90
CA SER A 21 4.18 -3.75 10.11
C SER A 21 5.67 -3.84 9.85
N LYS A 22 6.46 -3.17 10.70
CA LYS A 22 7.92 -3.24 10.71
C LYS A 22 8.35 -3.76 12.07
N MET A 23 9.00 -4.92 12.11
CA MET A 23 9.39 -5.57 13.36
C MET A 23 10.83 -6.09 13.30
N LYS A 24 11.48 -6.08 14.46
CA LYS A 24 12.81 -6.66 14.67
C LYS A 24 12.73 -7.62 15.84
N PHE A 25 13.32 -8.80 15.66
CA PHE A 25 13.51 -9.76 16.76
C PHE A 25 14.66 -9.28 17.64
N CYS A 26 14.39 -9.15 18.95
CA CYS A 26 15.29 -8.51 19.91
C CYS A 26 15.94 -9.51 20.86
N GLU A 27 15.22 -10.56 21.25
CA GLU A 27 15.70 -11.55 22.22
C GLU A 27 15.61 -12.95 21.63
N HIS A 28 16.62 -13.77 21.92
CA HIS A 28 16.70 -15.16 21.52
C HIS A 28 16.86 -16.02 22.79
N ASP A 29 16.27 -17.21 22.81
CA ASP A 29 16.47 -18.19 23.89
C ASP A 29 17.89 -18.79 23.85
N ALA A 30 18.19 -19.66 24.83
CA ALA A 30 19.46 -20.38 24.92
C ALA A 30 19.76 -21.29 23.70
N PHE A 31 18.75 -21.60 22.90
CA PHE A 31 18.83 -22.38 21.67
C PHE A 31 18.80 -21.52 20.40
N GLY A 32 18.88 -20.18 20.53
CA GLY A 32 18.89 -19.23 19.44
C GLY A 32 17.51 -18.95 18.81
N LYS A 33 16.41 -19.42 19.40
CA LYS A 33 15.05 -19.16 18.88
C LYS A 33 14.58 -17.78 19.33
N PRO A 34 13.98 -16.97 18.44
CA PRO A 34 13.48 -15.65 18.80
C PRO A 34 12.32 -15.75 19.79
N THR A 35 12.46 -15.15 20.97
CA THR A 35 11.43 -15.14 22.03
C THR A 35 10.64 -13.84 22.06
N ARG A 36 11.25 -12.74 21.61
CA ARG A 36 10.62 -11.43 21.61
C ARG A 36 10.92 -10.64 20.34
N CYS A 37 9.90 -9.98 19.83
CA CYS A 37 10.02 -9.00 18.77
C CYS A 37 9.44 -7.66 19.22
N VAL A 38 10.02 -6.58 18.70
CA VAL A 38 9.50 -5.23 18.85
C VAL A 38 9.23 -4.70 17.45
N GLY A 39 8.04 -4.16 17.24
CA GLY A 39 7.64 -3.61 15.95
C GLY A 39 6.63 -2.49 16.07
N ILE A 40 6.44 -1.81 14.94
CA ILE A 40 5.51 -0.70 14.78
C ILE A 40 4.53 -1.08 13.67
N ASN A 41 3.24 -0.89 13.94
CA ASN A 41 2.17 -1.04 12.97
C ASN A 41 1.73 0.35 12.52
N ASN A 42 2.06 0.72 11.29
CA ASN A 42 1.62 1.96 10.69
C ASN A 42 0.37 1.70 9.85
N ASN A 43 -0.71 2.42 10.14
CA ASN A 43 -1.86 2.47 9.25
C ASN A 43 -1.45 3.24 7.98
N ILE A 44 -1.51 2.58 6.82
CA ILE A 44 -1.16 3.15 5.52
C ILE A 44 -2.38 3.32 4.61
N ASN A 45 -3.59 3.27 5.17
CA ASN A 45 -4.83 3.36 4.40
C ASN A 45 -4.90 4.66 3.58
N ASP A 46 -4.58 5.80 4.19
CA ASP A 46 -4.62 7.10 3.52
C ASP A 46 -3.62 7.18 2.38
N PHE A 47 -2.45 6.54 2.54
CA PHE A 47 -1.44 6.46 1.48
C PHE A 47 -1.94 5.64 0.29
N ILE A 48 -2.60 4.51 0.55
CA ILE A 48 -3.17 3.67 -0.51
C ILE A 48 -4.27 4.42 -1.26
N LEU A 49 -5.19 5.06 -0.54
CA LEU A 49 -6.29 5.84 -1.15
C LEU A 49 -5.76 6.98 -2.01
N ALA A 50 -4.83 7.79 -1.49
CA ALA A 50 -4.22 8.88 -2.27
C ALA A 50 -3.51 8.36 -3.53
N ARG A 51 -2.86 7.19 -3.46
CA ARG A 51 -2.21 6.57 -4.61
C ARG A 51 -3.23 6.11 -5.66
N GLU A 52 -4.35 5.54 -5.23
CA GLU A 52 -5.42 5.09 -6.12
C GLU A 52 -6.10 6.27 -6.82
N ASP A 53 -6.37 7.37 -6.09
CA ASP A 53 -6.95 8.59 -6.65
C ASP A 53 -6.04 9.21 -7.72
N LEU A 54 -4.74 9.29 -7.44
CA LEU A 54 -3.75 9.79 -8.40
C LEU A 54 -3.69 8.91 -9.66
N LEU A 55 -3.75 7.59 -9.50
CA LEU A 55 -3.73 6.66 -10.62
C LEU A 55 -4.98 6.84 -11.49
N ALA A 56 -6.16 6.95 -10.86
CA ALA A 56 -7.43 7.14 -11.57
C ALA A 56 -7.44 8.45 -12.36
N ALA A 57 -7.00 9.56 -11.75
CA ALA A 57 -6.90 10.85 -12.43
C ALA A 57 -5.94 10.81 -13.64
N LYS A 58 -4.79 10.13 -13.49
CA LYS A 58 -3.84 9.94 -14.59
C LYS A 58 -4.46 9.14 -15.73
N THR A 59 -5.11 8.00 -15.43
CA THR A 59 -5.76 7.17 -16.45
C THR A 59 -6.84 7.95 -17.20
N GLN A 60 -7.63 8.77 -16.50
CA GLN A 60 -8.64 9.61 -17.14
C GLN A 60 -8.03 10.63 -18.11
N ALA A 61 -6.94 11.29 -17.70
CA ALA A 61 -6.23 12.24 -18.56
C ALA A 61 -5.62 11.55 -19.80
N ASP A 62 -5.01 10.37 -19.61
CA ASP A 62 -4.42 9.59 -20.71
C ASP A 62 -5.51 9.15 -21.71
N MET A 63 -6.68 8.72 -21.23
CA MET A 63 -7.81 8.37 -22.09
C MET A 63 -8.34 9.58 -22.87
N ALA A 64 -8.51 10.73 -22.21
CA ALA A 64 -8.98 11.95 -22.87
C ALA A 64 -8.00 12.43 -23.97
N ASN A 65 -6.70 12.37 -23.69
CA ASN A 65 -5.67 12.68 -24.68
C ASN A 65 -5.72 11.72 -25.87
N LYS A 66 -5.82 10.40 -25.61
CA LYS A 66 -5.92 9.40 -26.66
C LYS A 66 -7.15 9.59 -27.54
N THR A 67 -8.32 9.84 -26.95
CA THR A 67 -9.55 10.11 -27.71
C THR A 67 -9.41 11.36 -28.59
N LYS A 68 -8.77 12.42 -28.07
CA LYS A 68 -8.50 13.63 -28.86
C LYS A 68 -7.56 13.34 -30.04
N SER A 69 -6.50 12.58 -29.82
CA SER A 69 -5.57 12.18 -30.89
C SER A 69 -6.24 11.29 -31.94
N GLU A 70 -7.06 10.32 -31.54
CA GLU A 70 -7.81 9.46 -32.46
C GLU A 70 -8.85 10.23 -33.27
N PHE A 71 -9.51 11.21 -32.65
CA PHE A 71 -10.43 12.11 -33.34
C PHE A 71 -9.72 12.93 -34.42
N LEU A 72 -8.57 13.52 -34.09
CA LEU A 72 -7.77 14.30 -35.04
C LEU A 72 -7.21 13.41 -36.17
N ALA A 73 -6.78 12.19 -35.86
CA ALA A 73 -6.25 11.25 -36.85
C ALA A 73 -7.32 10.72 -37.83
N ARG A 74 -8.61 10.69 -37.44
CA ARG A 74 -9.73 10.31 -38.31
C ARG A 74 -10.27 11.45 -39.17
N MET A 75 -9.91 12.70 -38.86
CA MET A 75 -10.30 13.88 -39.63
C MET A 75 -9.26 14.31 -40.68
N SER A 76 -8.11 13.62 -40.73
CA SER A 76 -7.09 13.77 -41.79
C SER A 76 -7.22 12.64 -42.81
#